data_AF-A0AAD9WU35-F1
#
_entry.id   AF-A0AAD9WU35-F1
#
_cell.length_a   1.000
_cell.length_b   1.000
_cell.length_c   1.000
_cell.angle_alpha   90.00
_cell.angle_beta   90.00
_cell.angle_gamma   90.00
#
_symmetry.space_group_name_H-M   'P 1'
#
loop_
_entity.id
_entity.type
_entity.pdbx_description
1 polymer ?
#
loop_
_entity_poly.entity_id
_entity_poly.type
_entity_poly.pdbx_seq_one_letter_code
_entity_poly.pdbx_strand_id
1 'polypeptide(L)'
;MDSELKILLTIILVAMEVVVTEQRIPTTVEGPFEPVTRRFDPSLRRGSDDLPMDHPRLKKNVTSIFPEQIALAISSPTSMWVSWVTGDAKIGSNVTPLDPSSVDSEVWYGKQSGKFSSKRRGNSTVYSQLYPFEGLFNYTSGIIHHVRIDGIVNQLSNLIFFILSN
;
A
#
# COMPACT_ATOMS: atom_id res chain seq x y z
N MET A 1 66.23 -16.14 22.78
CA MET A 1 64.87 -15.54 22.76
C MET A 1 64.06 -16.23 23.83
N ASP A 2 63.78 -15.51 24.91
CA ASP A 2 63.08 -15.98 26.11
C ASP A 2 61.72 -16.62 25.75
N SER A 3 61.35 -17.72 26.42
CA SER A 3 60.10 -18.45 26.17
C SER A 3 58.87 -17.57 26.37
N GLU A 4 58.93 -16.65 27.33
CA GLU A 4 57.85 -15.69 27.62
C GLU A 4 57.63 -14.73 26.45
N LEU A 5 58.71 -14.26 25.82
CA LEU A 5 58.63 -13.34 24.67
C LEU A 5 58.03 -14.03 23.43
N LYS A 6 58.30 -15.33 23.25
CA LYS A 6 57.72 -16.14 22.16
C LYS A 6 56.23 -16.37 22.35
N ILE A 7 55.82 -16.67 23.58
CA ILE A 7 54.40 -16.86 23.93
C ILE A 7 53.64 -15.56 23.72
N LEU A 8 54.18 -14.44 24.19
CA LEU A 8 53.56 -13.12 24.00
C LEU A 8 53.42 -12.74 22.52
N LEU A 9 54.47 -12.94 21.71
CA LEU A 9 54.38 -12.69 20.26
C LEU A 9 53.33 -13.58 19.57
N THR A 10 53.25 -14.85 19.99
CA THR A 10 52.28 -15.80 19.42
C THR A 10 50.85 -15.40 19.79
N ILE A 11 50.62 -14.97 21.04
CA ILE A 11 49.31 -14.46 21.49
C ILE A 11 48.93 -13.18 20.73
N ILE A 12 49.88 -12.26 20.50
CA ILE A 12 49.64 -11.03 19.73
C ILE A 12 49.30 -11.34 18.27
N LEU A 13 50.02 -12.27 17.64
CA LEU A 13 49.74 -12.71 16.26
C LEU A 13 48.36 -13.37 16.14
N VAL A 14 48.00 -14.26 17.07
CA VAL A 14 46.67 -14.89 17.11
C VAL A 14 45.58 -13.86 17.39
N ALA A 15 45.81 -12.90 18.29
CA ALA A 15 44.86 -11.81 18.56
C ALA A 15 44.67 -10.89 17.34
N MET A 16 45.72 -10.66 16.54
CA MET A 16 45.62 -9.90 15.29
C MET A 16 44.80 -10.64 14.22
N GLU A 17 44.86 -11.97 14.13
CA GLU A 17 44.00 -12.75 13.23
C GLU A 17 42.53 -12.76 13.68
N VAL A 18 42.26 -12.67 14.99
CA VAL A 18 40.90 -12.64 15.55
C VAL A 18 40.26 -11.25 15.43
N VAL A 19 41.06 -10.18 15.28
CA VAL A 19 40.58 -8.81 15.13
C VAL A 19 40.34 -8.50 13.64
N VAL A 20 39.07 -8.27 13.31
CA VAL A 20 38.50 -7.92 11.98
C VAL A 20 38.10 -9.12 11.10
N THR A 21 37.05 -9.83 11.52
CA THR A 21 36.01 -10.25 10.58
C THR A 21 34.78 -9.37 10.78
N GLU A 22 34.89 -8.07 10.45
CA GLU A 22 33.67 -7.34 10.10
C GLU A 22 33.12 -8.02 8.84
N GLN A 23 32.15 -8.91 9.01
CA GLN A 23 31.35 -9.43 7.90
C GLN A 23 30.56 -8.25 7.32
N ARG A 24 31.23 -7.47 6.47
CA ARG A 24 30.63 -6.37 5.74
C ARG A 24 29.52 -6.93 4.87
N ILE A 25 28.31 -6.38 5.00
CA ILE A 25 27.19 -6.74 4.12
C ILE A 25 27.60 -6.36 2.70
N PRO A 26 27.62 -7.33 1.76
CA PRO A 26 27.98 -7.04 0.39
C PRO A 26 27.04 -5.99 -0.24
N THR A 27 27.59 -5.09 -1.04
CA THR A 27 26.88 -4.08 -1.81
C THR A 27 27.00 -4.34 -3.29
N THR A 28 26.00 -3.95 -4.07
CA THR A 28 25.99 -4.17 -5.52
C THR A 28 27.18 -3.52 -6.27
N VAL A 29 27.97 -2.65 -5.61
CA VAL A 29 29.22 -2.09 -6.15
C VAL A 29 30.26 -3.18 -6.40
N GLU A 30 30.27 -4.25 -5.60
CA GLU A 30 31.24 -5.34 -5.72
C GLU A 30 30.92 -6.35 -6.83
N GLY A 31 29.80 -6.15 -7.55
CA GLY A 31 29.35 -7.03 -8.62
C GLY A 31 28.32 -8.06 -8.15
N PRO A 32 28.00 -9.06 -9.00
CA PRO A 32 27.06 -10.11 -8.65
C PRO A 32 27.63 -11.00 -7.55
N PHE A 33 26.77 -11.43 -6.62
CA PHE A 33 27.11 -12.43 -5.61
C PHE A 33 26.78 -13.82 -6.10
N GLU A 34 27.51 -14.80 -5.56
CA GLU A 34 27.21 -16.21 -5.79
C GLU A 34 25.74 -16.52 -5.43
N PRO A 35 24.98 -17.19 -6.31
CA PRO A 35 23.60 -17.55 -6.03
C PRO A 35 23.47 -18.43 -4.77
N VAL A 36 22.64 -18.00 -3.83
CA VAL A 36 22.35 -18.76 -2.61
C VAL A 36 20.90 -19.24 -2.65
N THR A 37 20.71 -20.57 -2.60
CA THR A 37 19.37 -21.17 -2.43
C THR A 37 19.15 -21.55 -0.98
N ARG A 38 18.09 -21.02 -0.37
CA ARG A 38 17.64 -21.48 0.95
C ARG A 38 16.81 -22.76 0.78
N ARG A 39 17.14 -23.79 1.57
CA ARG A 39 16.35 -25.04 1.56
C ARG A 39 14.94 -24.76 2.04
N PHE A 40 13.98 -25.44 1.42
CA PHE A 40 12.58 -25.38 1.84
C PHE A 40 12.43 -25.94 3.25
N ASP A 41 11.73 -25.21 4.12
CA ASP A 41 11.38 -25.67 5.45
C ASP A 41 10.09 -26.50 5.38
N PRO A 42 10.16 -27.82 5.61
CA PRO A 42 9.00 -28.70 5.49
C PRO A 42 7.94 -28.48 6.59
N SER A 43 8.26 -27.72 7.64
CA SER A 43 7.32 -27.40 8.72
C SER A 43 6.38 -26.24 8.39
N LEU A 44 6.62 -25.52 7.29
CA LEU A 44 5.78 -24.39 6.88
C LEU A 44 4.36 -24.86 6.53
N ARG A 45 3.37 -24.09 7.00
CA ARG A 45 1.95 -24.37 6.69
C ARG A 45 1.70 -24.30 5.19
N ARG A 46 0.75 -25.10 4.72
CA ARG A 46 0.27 -25.05 3.35
C ARG A 46 -0.84 -24.01 3.23
N GLY A 47 -0.60 -22.96 2.46
CA GLY A 47 -1.60 -21.93 2.14
C GLY A 47 -1.83 -20.90 3.25
N SER A 48 -2.90 -20.13 3.10
CA SER A 48 -3.34 -19.16 4.09
C SER A 48 -4.84 -19.02 4.20
N ASP A 49 -5.27 -18.77 5.43
CA ASP A 49 -6.67 -18.50 5.74
C ASP A 49 -6.99 -17.06 5.37
N ASP A 50 -8.05 -16.87 4.61
CA ASP A 50 -8.59 -15.55 4.34
C ASP A 50 -9.22 -14.95 5.59
N LEU A 51 -9.22 -13.63 5.67
CA LEU A 51 -9.95 -12.95 6.74
C LEU A 51 -11.46 -13.17 6.55
N PRO A 52 -12.20 -13.47 7.63
CA PRO A 52 -13.64 -13.65 7.52
C PRO A 52 -14.32 -12.32 7.20
N MET A 53 -15.45 -12.35 6.50
CA MET A 53 -16.12 -11.14 5.97
C MET A 53 -16.63 -10.20 7.09
N ASP A 54 -16.90 -10.74 8.27
CA ASP A 54 -17.30 -10.00 9.46
C ASP A 54 -16.12 -9.42 10.25
N HIS A 55 -14.88 -9.64 9.80
CA HIS A 55 -13.68 -9.11 10.43
C HIS A 55 -13.78 -7.57 10.51
N PRO A 56 -13.53 -6.94 11.67
CA PRO A 56 -13.72 -5.48 11.86
C PRO A 56 -12.98 -4.56 10.88
N ARG A 57 -11.89 -5.06 10.28
CA ARG A 57 -11.09 -4.40 9.24
C ARG A 57 -11.72 -4.43 7.84
N LEU A 58 -12.60 -5.39 7.57
CA LEU A 58 -13.32 -5.53 6.29
C LEU A 58 -14.74 -4.98 6.37
N LYS A 59 -15.31 -4.93 7.58
CA LYS A 59 -16.63 -4.38 7.81
C LYS A 59 -16.69 -2.91 7.41
N LYS A 60 -17.70 -2.56 6.62
CA LYS A 60 -18.03 -1.17 6.29
C LYS A 60 -18.38 -0.41 7.56
N ASN A 61 -17.63 0.66 7.84
CA ASN A 61 -17.79 1.50 9.04
C ASN A 61 -18.41 2.86 8.74
N VAL A 62 -18.80 3.10 7.48
CA VAL A 62 -19.43 4.36 7.03
C VAL A 62 -20.86 4.10 6.58
N THR A 63 -21.72 5.11 6.66
CA THR A 63 -23.13 5.02 6.24
C THR A 63 -23.35 5.75 4.90
N SER A 64 -24.40 5.36 4.15
CA SER A 64 -24.84 6.10 2.95
C SER A 64 -23.71 6.33 1.92
N ILE A 65 -23.48 7.57 1.50
CA ILE A 65 -22.52 8.00 0.47
C ILE A 65 -21.17 8.44 1.05
N PHE A 66 -20.91 8.23 2.34
CA PHE A 66 -19.63 8.62 2.92
C PHE A 66 -18.46 7.83 2.28
N PRO A 67 -17.30 8.47 2.06
CA PRO A 67 -16.16 7.81 1.44
C PRO A 67 -15.65 6.61 2.25
N GLU A 68 -15.37 5.51 1.56
CA GLU A 68 -14.64 4.36 2.07
C GLU A 68 -13.52 3.95 1.10
N GLN A 69 -12.67 3.02 1.53
CA GLN A 69 -11.60 2.45 0.69
C GLN A 69 -10.71 3.53 0.06
N ILE A 70 -10.39 4.57 0.84
CA ILE A 70 -9.60 5.71 0.39
C ILE A 70 -8.17 5.23 0.08
N ALA A 71 -7.74 5.49 -1.15
CA ALA A 71 -6.42 5.12 -1.66
C ALA A 71 -5.74 6.30 -2.33
N LEU A 72 -4.43 6.42 -2.11
CA LEU A 72 -3.58 7.43 -2.72
C LEU A 72 -2.61 6.75 -3.69
N ALA A 73 -2.43 7.33 -4.88
CA ALA A 73 -1.47 6.84 -5.86
C ALA A 73 -0.64 8.01 -6.43
N ILE A 74 0.68 7.84 -6.48
CA ILE A 74 1.57 8.88 -7.01
C ILE A 74 1.47 8.89 -8.54
N SER A 75 1.26 10.09 -9.12
CA SER A 75 1.34 10.28 -10.57
C SER A 75 2.71 10.81 -10.97
N SER A 76 3.25 11.76 -10.21
CA SER A 76 4.58 12.35 -10.38
C SER A 76 5.04 12.96 -9.05
N PRO A 77 6.28 13.45 -8.91
CA PRO A 77 6.73 14.11 -7.68
C PRO A 77 5.84 15.28 -7.21
N THR A 78 5.07 15.88 -8.13
CA THR A 78 4.21 17.05 -7.88
C THR A 78 2.72 16.77 -8.13
N SER A 79 2.33 15.49 -8.27
CA SER A 79 0.94 15.09 -8.52
C SER A 79 0.60 13.72 -7.96
N MET A 80 -0.61 13.59 -7.41
CA MET A 80 -1.17 12.34 -6.92
C MET A 80 -2.62 12.17 -7.32
N TRP A 81 -3.09 10.93 -7.29
CA TRP A 81 -4.48 10.55 -7.37
C TRP A 81 -5.00 10.26 -5.96
N VAL A 82 -6.19 10.78 -5.69
CA VAL A 82 -7.00 10.41 -4.53
C VAL A 82 -8.19 9.64 -5.07
N SER A 83 -8.38 8.42 -4.59
CA SER A 83 -9.46 7.54 -5.01
C SER A 83 -10.21 7.02 -3.80
N TRP A 84 -11.52 6.82 -3.95
CA TRP A 84 -12.38 6.26 -2.90
C TRP A 84 -13.64 5.67 -3.52
N VAL A 85 -14.41 4.96 -2.71
CA VAL A 85 -15.72 4.42 -3.09
C VAL A 85 -16.80 5.07 -2.24
N THR A 86 -17.98 5.32 -2.82
CA THR A 86 -19.20 5.71 -2.10
C THR A 86 -20.35 4.77 -2.43
N GLY A 87 -21.31 4.66 -1.52
CA GLY A 87 -22.44 3.74 -1.66
C GLY A 87 -22.08 2.27 -1.46
N ASP A 88 -23.08 1.40 -1.51
CA ASP A 88 -22.92 -0.03 -1.30
C ASP A 88 -22.79 -0.77 -2.64
N ALA A 89 -21.82 -1.69 -2.70
CA ALA A 89 -21.80 -2.69 -3.74
C ALA A 89 -22.99 -3.64 -3.58
N LYS A 90 -23.52 -4.14 -4.70
CA LYS A 90 -24.66 -5.08 -4.70
C LYS A 90 -24.22 -6.40 -5.28
N ILE A 91 -24.56 -7.48 -4.58
CA ILE A 91 -24.35 -8.87 -5.01
C ILE A 91 -25.71 -9.54 -5.09
N GLY A 92 -25.98 -10.25 -6.17
CA GLY A 92 -27.21 -11.02 -6.31
C GLY A 92 -27.47 -11.47 -7.74
N SER A 93 -28.57 -12.19 -7.96
CA SER A 93 -28.96 -12.65 -9.30
C SER A 93 -29.29 -11.49 -10.25
N ASN A 94 -29.92 -10.42 -9.73
CA ASN A 94 -30.24 -9.22 -10.47
C ASN A 94 -29.68 -7.99 -9.75
N VAL A 95 -28.74 -7.29 -10.40
CA VAL A 95 -28.07 -6.10 -9.85
C VAL A 95 -28.29 -4.91 -10.77
N THR A 96 -28.55 -3.75 -10.18
CA THR A 96 -28.67 -2.49 -10.91
C THR A 96 -27.52 -1.57 -10.52
N PRO A 97 -26.65 -1.19 -11.47
CA PRO A 97 -25.56 -0.25 -11.24
C PRO A 97 -26.07 1.07 -10.66
N LEU A 98 -25.27 1.68 -9.78
CA LEU A 98 -25.52 3.05 -9.32
C LEU A 98 -25.24 4.03 -10.46
N ASP A 99 -25.89 5.19 -10.43
CA ASP A 99 -25.55 6.30 -11.32
C ASP A 99 -24.29 7.00 -10.80
N PRO A 100 -23.15 6.94 -11.51
CA PRO A 100 -21.90 7.55 -11.04
C PRO A 100 -22.00 9.08 -10.94
N SER A 101 -22.94 9.71 -11.65
CA SER A 101 -23.14 11.17 -11.59
C SER A 101 -23.96 11.65 -10.39
N SER A 102 -24.50 10.71 -9.59
CA SER A 102 -25.32 11.04 -8.42
C SER A 102 -24.55 11.55 -7.21
N VAL A 103 -23.21 11.43 -7.21
CA VAL A 103 -22.32 11.90 -6.13
C VAL A 103 -21.11 12.59 -6.73
N ASP A 104 -20.79 13.79 -6.24
CA ASP A 104 -19.67 14.58 -6.75
C ASP A 104 -18.29 13.96 -6.39
N SER A 105 -17.36 13.98 -7.35
CA SER A 105 -15.95 13.61 -7.13
C SER A 105 -15.09 14.83 -6.80
N GLU A 106 -15.04 15.25 -5.54
CA GLU A 106 -14.35 16.48 -5.13
C GLU A 106 -13.38 16.27 -3.96
N VAL A 107 -12.16 16.81 -4.09
CA VAL A 107 -11.16 16.82 -3.02
C VAL A 107 -10.78 18.23 -2.65
N TRP A 108 -10.92 18.53 -1.37
CA TRP A 108 -10.45 19.75 -0.74
C TRP A 108 -9.10 19.48 -0.09
N TYR A 109 -8.14 20.37 -0.29
CA TYR A 109 -6.78 20.15 0.20
C TYR A 109 -6.05 21.43 0.59
N GLY A 110 -5.09 21.27 1.49
CA GLY A 110 -4.34 22.36 2.09
C GLY A 110 -3.19 21.86 2.94
N LYS A 111 -2.42 22.79 3.52
CA LYS A 111 -1.25 22.46 4.35
C LYS A 111 -1.58 22.30 5.85
N GLN A 112 -2.81 22.61 6.24
CA GLN A 112 -3.25 22.56 7.63
C GLN A 112 -4.65 21.94 7.73
N SER A 113 -4.84 21.06 8.71
CA SER A 113 -6.14 20.44 8.97
C SER A 113 -7.20 21.52 9.26
N GLY A 114 -8.39 21.35 8.68
CA GLY A 114 -9.47 22.32 8.77
C GLY A 114 -9.28 23.60 7.93
N LYS A 115 -8.15 23.75 7.21
CA LYS A 115 -7.88 24.89 6.31
C LYS A 115 -7.52 24.40 4.92
N PHE A 116 -8.55 24.07 4.15
CA PHE A 116 -8.43 23.61 2.77
C PHE A 116 -8.69 24.76 1.81
N SER A 117 -7.63 25.38 1.30
CA SER A 117 -7.72 26.54 0.40
C SER A 117 -7.84 26.16 -1.08
N SER A 118 -7.63 24.88 -1.40
CA SER A 118 -7.59 24.39 -2.78
C SER A 118 -8.59 23.27 -2.99
N LYS A 119 -9.05 23.13 -4.23
CA LYS A 119 -10.08 22.18 -4.62
C LYS A 119 -9.77 21.57 -5.99
N ARG A 120 -10.03 20.27 -6.13
CA ARG A 120 -9.97 19.57 -7.42
C ARG A 120 -11.22 18.72 -7.59
N ARG A 121 -11.68 18.67 -8.83
CA ARG A 121 -12.75 17.77 -9.26
C ARG A 121 -12.15 16.66 -10.10
N GLY A 122 -12.77 15.50 -10.05
CA GLY A 122 -12.39 14.36 -10.86
C GLY A 122 -13.61 13.69 -11.46
N ASN A 123 -13.46 12.42 -11.80
CA ASN A 123 -14.49 11.62 -12.44
C ASN A 123 -14.95 10.51 -11.50
N SER A 124 -16.09 9.92 -11.81
CA SER A 124 -16.64 8.75 -11.13
C SER A 124 -17.02 7.68 -12.14
N THR A 125 -17.02 6.42 -11.71
CA THR A 125 -17.42 5.28 -12.53
C THR A 125 -18.01 4.18 -11.66
N VAL A 126 -18.72 3.25 -12.30
CA VAL A 126 -19.23 2.01 -11.69
C VAL A 126 -18.84 0.87 -12.62
N TYR A 127 -18.43 -0.27 -12.08
CA TYR A 127 -18.24 -1.48 -12.88
C TYR A 127 -19.19 -2.58 -12.43
N SER A 128 -19.45 -3.52 -13.32
CA SER A 128 -20.24 -4.71 -13.03
C SER A 128 -19.51 -5.96 -13.50
N GLN A 129 -19.66 -7.03 -12.73
CA GLN A 129 -19.17 -8.36 -13.06
C GLN A 129 -20.39 -9.26 -13.20
N LEU A 130 -20.65 -9.66 -14.44
CA LEU A 130 -21.89 -10.33 -14.84
C LEU A 130 -21.60 -11.74 -15.33
N TYR A 131 -22.38 -12.69 -14.83
CA TYR A 131 -22.31 -14.10 -15.16
C TYR A 131 -23.60 -14.56 -15.83
N PRO A 132 -23.57 -14.91 -17.13
CA PRO A 132 -24.74 -15.38 -17.87
C PRO A 132 -24.99 -16.87 -17.65
N PHE A 133 -24.81 -17.38 -16.43
CA PHE A 133 -24.97 -18.78 -16.09
C PHE A 133 -25.88 -18.94 -14.88
N GLU A 134 -26.76 -19.95 -14.93
CA GLU A 134 -27.67 -20.25 -13.84
C GLU A 134 -26.90 -20.59 -12.54
N GLY A 135 -27.40 -20.08 -11.41
CA GLY A 135 -26.81 -20.32 -10.09
C GLY A 135 -25.63 -19.42 -9.72
N LEU A 136 -25.14 -18.55 -10.61
CA LEU A 136 -24.09 -17.58 -10.29
C LEU A 136 -24.68 -16.20 -9.94
N PHE A 137 -24.04 -15.51 -8.99
CA PHE A 137 -24.40 -14.14 -8.63
C PHE A 137 -23.59 -13.12 -9.40
N ASN A 138 -24.30 -12.08 -9.82
CA ASN A 138 -23.73 -10.86 -10.39
C ASN A 138 -23.29 -9.90 -9.29
N TYR A 139 -22.39 -9.00 -9.68
CA TYR A 139 -21.89 -7.93 -8.82
C TYR A 139 -21.96 -6.60 -9.57
N THR A 140 -22.29 -5.52 -8.85
CA THR A 140 -22.03 -4.15 -9.30
C THR A 140 -21.42 -3.36 -8.15
N SER A 141 -20.43 -2.52 -8.45
CA SER A 141 -19.68 -1.78 -7.45
C SER A 141 -20.48 -0.63 -6.84
N GLY A 142 -19.96 -0.08 -5.73
CA GLY A 142 -20.24 1.31 -5.37
C GLY A 142 -19.71 2.28 -6.45
N ILE A 143 -19.95 3.57 -6.26
CA ILE A 143 -19.41 4.61 -7.15
C ILE A 143 -17.94 4.80 -6.82
N ILE A 144 -17.07 4.58 -7.80
CA ILE A 144 -15.61 4.71 -7.67
C ILE A 144 -15.21 6.09 -8.16
N HIS A 145 -14.52 6.86 -7.31
CA HIS A 145 -14.10 8.21 -7.60
C HIS A 145 -12.59 8.27 -7.82
N HIS A 146 -12.15 9.08 -8.78
CA HIS A 146 -10.73 9.36 -9.03
C HIS A 146 -10.52 10.85 -9.24
N VAL A 147 -9.77 11.49 -8.35
CA VAL A 147 -9.42 12.91 -8.43
C VAL A 147 -7.90 13.06 -8.51
N ARG A 148 -7.43 13.73 -9.56
CA ARG A 148 -6.02 14.09 -9.69
C ARG A 148 -5.76 15.45 -9.04
N ILE A 149 -4.77 15.48 -8.16
CA ILE A 149 -4.22 16.69 -7.58
C ILE A 149 -2.87 16.93 -8.23
N ASP A 150 -2.67 18.14 -8.73
CA ASP A 150 -1.51 18.56 -9.50
C ASP A 150 -1.04 19.97 -9.07
N GLY A 151 0.07 20.42 -9.65
CA GLY A 151 0.65 21.72 -9.34
C GLY A 151 1.18 21.82 -7.91
N ILE A 152 1.53 20.68 -7.29
CA ILE A 152 2.05 20.65 -5.92
C ILE A 152 3.54 21.01 -5.97
N VAL A 153 3.86 22.26 -5.64
CA VAL A 153 5.19 22.86 -5.84
C VAL A 153 6.27 22.27 -4.90
N ASN A 154 5.89 21.77 -3.72
CA ASN A 154 6.80 21.22 -2.72
C ASN A 154 6.24 19.90 -2.16
N GLN A 155 7.13 18.97 -1.81
CA GLN A 155 6.88 17.60 -1.33
C GLN A 155 5.46 17.30 -0.83
N LEU A 156 4.89 16.22 -1.35
CA LEU A 156 3.54 15.70 -1.02
C LEU A 156 3.32 15.43 0.48
N SER A 157 4.38 15.34 1.27
CA SER A 157 4.38 15.01 2.70
C SER A 157 3.61 15.99 3.59
N ASN A 158 3.39 17.23 3.15
CA ASN A 158 2.70 18.27 3.93
C ASN A 158 1.25 18.53 3.49
N LEU A 159 0.68 17.69 2.63
CA LEU A 159 -0.65 17.91 2.09
C LEU A 159 -1.70 17.13 2.89
N ILE A 160 -2.68 17.84 3.43
CA ILE A 160 -3.84 17.29 4.13
C ILE A 160 -5.04 17.44 3.22
N PHE A 161 -5.84 16.38 3.11
CA PHE A 161 -7.00 16.30 2.24
C PHE A 161 -8.26 16.07 3.06
N PHE A 162 -9.36 16.56 2.52
CA PHE A 162 -10.71 16.30 3.00
C PHE A 162 -11.56 15.94 1.79
N ILE A 163 -12.21 14.79 1.87
CA ILE A 163 -13.07 14.26 0.82
C ILE A 163 -14.51 14.53 1.25
N LEU A 164 -15.24 15.23 0.40
CA LEU A 164 -16.67 15.46 0.57
C LEU A 164 -17.42 14.58 -0.43
N SER A 165 -18.43 13.88 0.06
CA SER A 165 -19.48 13.30 -0.78
C SER A 165 -20.71 14.19 -0.59
N ASN A 166 -21.02 14.99 -1.60
CA ASN A 166 -22.27 15.77 -1.67
C ASN A 166 -23.17 15.18 -2.74
#